data_AF-A0A3D8HEW4-F1
#
_entry.id   AF-A0A3D8HEW4-F1
#
_cell.length_a   1.000
_cell.length_b   1.000
_cell.length_c   1.000
_cell.angle_alpha   90.00
_cell.angle_beta   90.00
_cell.angle_gamma   90.00
#
_symmetry.space_group_name_H-M   'P 1'
#
loop_
_entity.id
_entity.type
_entity.pdbx_description
1 polymer ?
#
loop_
_entity_poly.entity_id
_entity_poly.type
_entity_poly.pdbx_seq_one_letter_code
_entity_poly.pdbx_strand_id
1 'polypeptide(L)' 'MKMNEDLTKITENAESKALDREKEQYPVQQIAVTDPISDKEVKDAVKELNPDTSSLGSRG' A
#
# COMPACT_ATOMS: atom_id res chain seq x y z
N MET A 1 4.99 0.65 46.42
CA MET A 1 5.96 -0.31 45.85
C MET A 1 5.40 -1.06 44.66
N LYS A 2 4.18 -1.64 44.74
CA LYS A 2 3.54 -2.37 43.62
C LYS A 2 3.39 -1.60 42.31
N MET A 3 2.99 -0.32 42.37
CA MET A 3 2.81 0.52 41.16
C MET A 3 4.10 0.67 40.34
N ASN A 4 5.26 0.64 40.99
CA ASN A 4 6.54 0.83 40.32
C ASN A 4 6.95 -0.44 39.55
N GLU A 5 6.61 -1.61 40.09
CA GLU A 5 6.82 -2.92 39.48
C GLU A 5 5.86 -3.18 38.31
N ASP A 6 4.63 -2.66 38.40
CA ASP A 6 3.65 -2.75 37.33
C ASP A 6 4.05 -1.89 36.12
N LEU A 7 4.60 -0.69 36.37
CA LEU A 7 5.11 0.20 35.32
C LEU A 7 6.31 -0.38 34.59
N THR A 8 7.28 -0.97 35.30
CA THR A 8 8.44 -1.63 34.67
C THR A 8 8.04 -2.85 33.84
N LYS A 9 7.07 -3.65 34.31
CA LYS A 9 6.55 -4.77 33.51
C LYS A 9 5.84 -4.33 32.24
N ILE A 10 5.14 -3.18 32.26
CA ILE A 10 4.49 -2.63 31.07
C ILE A 10 5.54 -2.19 30.04
N THR A 11 6.60 -1.52 30.48
CA THR A 11 7.68 -1.06 29.59
C THR A 11 8.45 -2.24 28.99
N GLU A 12 8.81 -3.25 29.80
CA GLU A 12 9.50 -4.45 29.33
C GLU A 12 8.66 -5.22 28.30
N ASN A 13 7.34 -5.37 28.53
CA ASN A 13 6.45 -6.00 27.55
C ASN A 13 6.32 -5.19 26.26
N ALA A 14 6.26 -3.86 26.34
CA ALA A 14 6.14 -3.00 25.16
C ALA A 14 7.40 -3.05 24.28
N GLU A 15 8.58 -3.05 24.89
CA GLU A 15 9.87 -3.17 24.19
C GLU A 15 10.03 -4.55 23.54
N SER A 16 9.61 -5.61 24.24
CA SER A 16 9.61 -6.98 23.70
C SER A 16 8.71 -7.11 22.48
N LYS A 17 7.50 -6.54 22.52
CA LYS A 17 6.54 -6.52 21.39
C LYS A 17 7.05 -5.70 20.20
N ALA A 18 7.83 -4.65 20.44
CA ALA A 18 8.42 -3.84 19.38
C ALA A 18 9.54 -4.60 18.65
N LEU A 19 10.37 -5.34 19.39
CA LEU A 19 11.41 -6.22 18.83
C LEU A 19 10.84 -7.35 17.98
N ASP A 20 9.70 -7.92 18.36
CA ASP A 20 9.05 -8.98 17.59
C ASP A 20 8.47 -8.48 16.25
N ARG A 21 8.02 -7.22 16.19
CA ARG A 21 7.51 -6.59 14.95
C ARG A 21 8.61 -6.34 13.92
N GLU A 22 9.85 -6.11 14.37
CA GLU A 22 11.00 -5.93 13.46
C GLU A 22 11.29 -7.19 12.64
N LYS A 23 10.97 -8.37 13.19
CA LYS A 23 11.15 -9.67 12.55
C LYS A 23 9.93 -10.15 11.76
N GLU A 24 8.85 -9.37 11.77
CA GLU A 24 7.58 -9.74 11.15
C GLU A 24 7.68 -9.54 9.64
N GLN A 25 7.74 -10.66 8.91
CA GLN A 25 7.76 -10.64 7.45
C GLN A 25 6.34 -10.76 6.90
N TYR A 26 5.95 -9.77 6.10
CA TYR A 26 4.69 -9.79 5.38
C TYR A 26 4.93 -10.31 3.96
N PRO A 27 3.99 -11.12 3.41
CA PRO A 27 4.11 -11.58 2.04
C PRO A 27 4.14 -10.38 1.10
N VAL A 28 5.09 -10.40 0.16
CA VAL A 28 5.18 -9.40 -0.90
C VAL A 28 4.31 -9.82 -2.08
N GLN A 29 3.62 -8.88 -2.71
CA GLN A 29 2.97 -9.13 -3.99
C GLN A 29 4.03 -9.20 -5.09
N GLN A 30 3.99 -10.29 -5.85
CA GLN A 30 4.82 -10.42 -7.04
C GLN A 30 4.23 -9.59 -8.16
N ILE A 31 5.08 -8.83 -8.86
CA ILE A 31 4.73 -8.11 -10.09
C ILE A 31 5.33 -8.82 -11.29
N ALA A 32 4.62 -8.82 -12.41
CA ALA A 32 5.17 -9.28 -13.67
C ALA A 32 6.11 -8.23 -14.26
N VAL A 33 7.18 -8.67 -14.93
CA VAL A 33 7.94 -7.80 -15.84
C VAL A 33 7.20 -7.81 -17.16
N THR A 34 6.61 -6.67 -17.51
CA THR A 34 5.80 -6.52 -18.73
C THR A 34 6.63 -5.92 -19.86
N ASP A 35 6.26 -6.23 -21.09
CA ASP A 35 6.76 -5.53 -22.27
C ASP A 35 6.40 -4.04 -22.24
N PRO A 36 7.06 -3.19 -23.05
CA PRO A 36 6.66 -1.80 -23.20
C PRO A 36 5.18 -1.67 -23.59
N ILE A 37 4.50 -0.73 -22.96
CA ILE A 37 3.06 -0.50 -23.14
C ILE A 37 2.79 -0.06 -24.59
N SER A 38 1.81 -0.68 -25.23
CA SER A 38 1.36 -0.34 -26.58
C SER A 38 0.34 0.81 -26.58
N ASP A 39 0.25 1.55 -27.70
CA ASP A 39 -0.77 2.59 -27.90
C ASP A 39 -2.21 2.06 -27.73
N LYS A 40 -2.42 0.77 -27.99
CA LYS A 40 -3.73 0.12 -27.81
C LYS A 40 -4.07 0.01 -26.33
N GLU A 41 -3.13 -0.46 -25.50
CA GLU A 41 -3.32 -0.56 -24.05
C GLU A 41 -3.55 0.81 -23.42
N VAL A 42 -2.84 1.85 -23.90
CA VAL A 42 -3.08 3.23 -23.46
C VAL A 42 -4.51 3.67 -23.80
N LYS A 43 -4.97 3.45 -25.04
CA LYS A 43 -6.33 3.85 -25.46
C LYS A 43 -7.41 3.09 -24.71
N ASP A 44 -7.21 1.80 -24.47
CA ASP A 44 -8.19 0.97 -23.77
C ASP A 44 -8.27 1.38 -22.28
N ALA A 45 -7.14 1.63 -21.62
CA ALA A 45 -7.11 2.18 -20.25
C ALA A 45 -7.77 3.58 -20.14
N VAL A 46 -7.56 4.46 -21.12
CA VAL A 46 -8.19 5.80 -21.15
C VAL A 46 -9.71 5.70 -21.29
N LYS A 47 -10.23 4.73 -22.08
CA LYS A 47 -11.67 4.49 -22.20
C LYS A 47 -12.27 3.90 -20.92
N GLU A 48 -11.55 3.03 -20.22
CA GLU A 48 -12.02 2.49 -18.93
C GLU A 48 -12.17 3.60 -17.89
N LEU A 49 -11.20 4.53 -17.85
CA LEU A 49 -11.25 5.68 -16.95
C LEU A 49 -12.30 6.72 -17.38
N ASN A 50 -12.39 7.00 -18.68
CA ASN A 50 -13.30 7.97 -19.27
C ASN A 50 -14.04 7.33 -20.48
N PRO A 51 -15.17 6.65 -20.25
CA PRO A 51 -15.88 5.94 -21.32
C PRO A 51 -16.52 6.90 -22.33
N ASP A 52 -16.73 8.16 -21.95
CA ASP A 52 -17.17 9.20 -22.86
C ASP A 52 -15.98 9.72 -23.69
N THR A 53 -15.77 9.08 -24.83
CA THR A 53 -14.78 9.50 -25.83
C THR A 53 -15.08 10.88 -26.45
N SER A 54 -16.28 11.43 -26.24
CA SER A 54 -16.70 12.75 -26.71
C SER A 54 -16.63 13.84 -25.65
N SER A 55 -16.28 13.50 -24.40
CA SER A 55 -16.20 14.43 -23.26
C SER A 55 -14.98 15.35 -23.26
N LEU A 56 -14.24 15.46 -24.36
CA LEU A 56 -13.20 16.49 -24.55
C LEU A 56 -13.85 17.85 -24.75
N GLY A 57 -14.66 18.25 -23.76
CA GLY A 57 -15.54 19.40 -23.67
C GLY A 57 -15.49 20.28 -24.90
N SER A 58 -16.59 20.29 -25.66
CA SER A 58 -16.87 21.25 -26.73
C SER A 58 -16.36 22.64 -26.32
N ARG A 59 -15.12 22.96 -26.69
CA ARG A 59 -14.55 24.27 -26.47
C ARG A 59 -15.12 25.13 -27.57
N GLY A 60 -16.32 25.67 -27.29
CA GLY A 60 -16.96 26.79 -27.97
C GLY A 60 -16.85 26.80 -29.48
#